data_AF-A0A3D4XSW4-F1
#
_entry.id   AF-A0A3D4XSW4-F1
#
_cell.length_a   1.000
_cell.length_b   1.000
_cell.length_c   1.000
_cell.angle_alpha   90.00
_cell.angle_beta   90.00
_cell.angle_gamma   90.00
#
_symmetry.space_group_name_H-M   'P 1'
#
loop_
_entity.id
_entity.type
_entity.pdbx_description
1 polymer ?
#
loop_
_entity_poly.entity_id
_entity_poly.type
_entity_poly.pdbx_seq_one_letter_code
_entity_poly.pdbx_strand_id
1 'polypeptide(L)'
;MVMIICHECAQTIHESAPFCPHCGAPQGNFHVLTQDETKSMFDWYVCALTKYATFQGRARRKEYWYFLLCSLLISIGLGIIDSLLGLFNDESGMGLFSGIYSIAILIPSISVGVRRLHDTNHSGWWLWIPIIPFIFTLLDTNPQHNQYGAPAKRI
;
A
#
# COMPACT_ATOMS: atom_id res chain seq x y z
N MET A 1 24.97 -13.10 24.77
CA MET A 1 24.44 -13.86 23.63
C MET A 1 23.39 -14.80 24.18
N VAL A 2 22.11 -14.52 23.90
CA VAL A 2 21.00 -15.37 24.35
C VAL A 2 20.97 -16.59 23.42
N MET A 3 21.06 -17.78 23.99
CA MET A 3 20.96 -19.04 23.25
C MET A 3 19.66 -19.72 23.64
N ILE A 4 18.92 -20.21 22.66
CA ILE A 4 17.69 -20.99 22.87
C ILE A 4 17.94 -22.44 22.47
N ILE A 5 17.12 -23.35 22.99
CA ILE A 5 17.21 -24.79 22.69
C ILE A 5 16.24 -25.10 21.55
N CYS A 6 16.71 -25.80 20.52
CA CYS A 6 15.88 -26.28 19.44
C CYS A 6 14.81 -27.26 19.95
N HIS A 7 13.53 -27.07 19.59
CA HIS A 7 12.43 -27.92 20.08
C HIS A 7 12.49 -29.35 19.52
N GLU A 8 13.11 -29.54 18.35
CA GLU A 8 13.16 -30.85 17.69
C GLU A 8 14.43 -31.64 18.03
N CYS A 9 15.60 -31.00 17.90
CA CYS A 9 16.89 -31.68 18.05
C CYS A 9 17.62 -31.35 19.36
N ALA A 10 17.00 -30.56 20.26
CA ALA A 10 17.55 -30.15 21.56
C ALA A 10 18.94 -29.50 21.54
N GLN A 11 19.44 -29.12 20.36
CA GLN A 11 20.73 -28.45 20.21
C GLN A 11 20.59 -26.96 20.52
N THR A 12 21.63 -26.38 21.11
CA THR A 12 21.71 -24.93 21.32
C THR A 12 21.86 -24.21 19.98
N ILE A 13 21.02 -23.20 19.78
CA ILE A 13 21.04 -22.35 18.60
C ILE A 13 21.03 -20.87 19.01
N HIS A 14 21.45 -20.02 18.08
CA HIS A 14 21.31 -18.58 18.24
C HIS A 14 19.84 -18.19 18.16
N GLU A 15 19.38 -17.28 19.04
CA GLU A 15 17.97 -16.85 19.10
C GLU A 15 17.48 -16.24 17.77
N SER A 16 18.37 -15.65 16.98
CA SER A 16 18.02 -15.07 15.67
C SER A 16 18.08 -16.05 14.49
N ALA A 17 18.35 -17.35 14.71
CA ALA A 17 18.49 -18.32 13.63
C ALA A 17 17.10 -18.80 13.15
N PRO A 18 16.69 -18.50 11.90
CA PRO A 18 15.34 -18.87 11.41
C PRO A 18 15.15 -20.38 11.26
N PHE A 19 16.24 -21.11 11.07
CA PHE A 19 16.25 -22.57 10.96
C PHE A 19 17.37 -23.14 11.83
N CYS A 20 17.12 -24.30 12.43
CA CYS A 20 18.18 -25.04 13.10
C CYS A 20 19.20 -25.54 12.05
N PRO A 21 20.50 -25.22 12.17
CA PRO A 21 21.52 -25.67 11.23
C PRO A 21 21.78 -27.18 11.28
N HIS A 22 21.34 -27.86 12.34
CA HIS A 22 21.54 -29.29 12.52
C HIS A 22 20.41 -30.15 11.95
N CYS A 23 19.16 -29.81 12.24
CA CYS A 23 18.00 -30.63 11.82
C CYS A 23 17.12 -29.94 10.78
N GLY A 24 17.37 -28.68 10.45
CA GLY A 24 16.53 -27.90 9.54
C GLY A 24 15.16 -27.51 10.10
N ALA A 25 14.83 -27.90 11.35
CA ALA A 25 13.56 -27.54 11.95
C ALA A 25 13.45 -26.00 12.10
N PRO A 26 12.34 -25.38 11.71
CA PRO A 26 12.12 -23.95 11.92
C PRO A 26 12.07 -23.68 13.42
N GLN A 27 12.89 -22.75 13.91
CA GLN A 27 13.00 -22.47 15.34
C GLN A 27 12.40 -21.12 15.70
N GLY A 28 11.53 -21.17 16.71
CA GLY A 28 10.96 -20.02 17.38
C GLY A 28 9.91 -19.27 16.57
N ASN A 29 9.05 -18.61 17.32
CA ASN A 29 8.11 -17.58 16.90
C ASN A 29 8.80 -16.51 16.03
N PHE A 30 9.10 -16.82 14.78
CA PHE A 30 8.98 -15.83 13.74
C PHE A 30 7.49 -15.56 13.65
N HIS A 31 7.00 -14.71 14.55
CA HIS A 31 6.16 -13.65 14.06
C HIS A 31 6.96 -13.04 12.92
N VAL A 32 6.78 -13.57 11.71
CA VAL A 32 6.57 -12.72 10.55
C VAL A 32 5.42 -11.83 11.02
N LEU A 33 5.70 -10.81 11.84
CA LEU A 33 4.89 -9.63 11.83
C LEU A 33 5.11 -9.20 10.41
N THR A 34 4.19 -9.62 9.54
CA THR A 34 4.15 -9.16 8.16
C THR A 34 4.39 -7.68 8.30
N GLN A 35 5.36 -7.14 7.56
CA GLN A 35 5.91 -5.77 7.68
C GLN A 35 4.87 -4.67 7.38
N ASP A 36 3.60 -5.03 7.54
CA ASP A 36 2.33 -4.57 7.06
C ASP A 36 1.33 -4.48 8.21
N GLU A 37 1.57 -5.17 9.32
CA GLU A 37 0.89 -4.96 10.60
C GLU A 37 1.43 -3.74 11.34
N THR A 38 2.72 -3.41 11.18
CA THR A 38 3.36 -2.26 11.84
C THR A 38 3.28 -0.95 11.06
N LYS A 39 2.84 -0.98 9.80
CA LYS A 39 2.73 0.23 8.97
C LYS A 39 1.56 1.10 9.39
N SER A 40 1.86 2.35 9.72
CA SER A 40 0.86 3.39 9.95
C SER A 40 0.16 3.79 8.64
N MET A 41 -0.98 4.48 8.77
CA MET A 41 -1.70 5.05 7.62
C MET A 41 -0.81 5.98 6.78
N PHE A 42 0.06 6.76 7.42
CA PHE A 42 0.98 7.67 6.73
C PHE A 42 2.05 6.91 5.95
N ASP A 43 2.56 5.80 6.48
CA ASP A 43 3.53 4.96 5.78
C ASP A 43 2.96 4.42 4.46
N TRP A 44 1.67 4.06 4.45
CA TRP A 44 0.97 3.64 3.24
C TRP A 44 0.83 4.78 2.22
N TYR A 45 0.53 6.00 2.68
CA TYR A 45 0.48 7.18 1.82
C TYR A 45 1.85 7.49 1.20
N VAL A 46 2.92 7.50 1.99
CA VAL A 46 4.28 7.72 1.50
C VAL A 46 4.72 6.59 0.57
N CYS A 47 4.34 5.35 0.85
CA CYS A 47 4.61 4.20 -0.03
C CYS A 47 3.95 4.35 -1.41
N ALA A 48 2.70 4.82 -1.44
CA ALA A 48 2.00 5.11 -2.68
C ALA A 48 2.67 6.25 -3.47
N LEU A 49 3.08 7.31 -2.78
CA LEU A 49 3.78 8.45 -3.37
C LEU A 49 5.18 8.09 -3.88
N THR A 50 5.95 7.26 -3.18
CA THR A 50 7.27 6.82 -3.67
C THR A 50 7.16 5.99 -4.96
N LYS A 51 6.02 5.33 -5.17
CA LYS A 51 5.70 4.56 -6.39
C LYS A 51 4.81 5.34 -7.36
N TYR A 52 4.84 6.66 -7.33
CA TYR A 52 3.94 7.49 -8.15
C TYR A 52 4.05 7.23 -9.65
N ALA A 53 5.26 6.96 -10.17
CA ALA A 53 5.50 6.68 -11.59
C ALA A 53 5.64 5.18 -11.91
N THR A 54 5.36 4.29 -10.94
CA THR A 54 5.50 2.84 -11.12
C THR A 54 4.14 2.20 -11.39
N PHE A 55 3.88 1.89 -12.66
CA PHE A 55 2.65 1.21 -13.08
C PHE A 55 2.73 -0.32 -13.02
N GLN A 56 3.93 -0.87 -12.81
CA GLN A 56 4.17 -2.30 -12.69
C GLN A 56 4.00 -2.79 -11.25
N GLY A 57 3.59 -4.05 -11.10
CA GLY A 57 3.37 -4.67 -9.80
C GLY A 57 1.94 -4.58 -9.30
N ARG A 58 1.75 -4.99 -8.03
CA ARG A 58 0.44 -5.14 -7.38
C ARG A 58 0.37 -4.25 -6.14
N ALA A 59 -0.76 -3.56 -5.97
CA ALA A 59 -1.05 -2.74 -4.80
C ALA A 59 -2.07 -3.42 -3.90
N ARG A 60 -1.91 -3.27 -2.59
CA ARG A 60 -2.85 -3.82 -1.62
C ARG A 60 -4.06 -2.92 -1.42
N ARG A 61 -5.13 -3.51 -0.86
CA ARG A 61 -6.28 -2.77 -0.33
C ARG A 61 -5.88 -1.65 0.63
N LYS A 62 -5.04 -1.95 1.64
CA LYS A 62 -4.58 -0.96 2.63
C LYS A 62 -3.85 0.21 1.94
N GLU A 63 -2.94 -0.08 1.01
CA GLU A 63 -2.20 0.95 0.26
C GLU A 63 -3.15 1.89 -0.50
N TYR A 64 -4.13 1.33 -1.23
CA TYR A 64 -5.12 2.11 -1.97
C TYR A 64 -6.03 2.95 -1.07
N TRP A 65 -6.63 2.34 -0.04
CA TRP A 65 -7.60 3.01 0.83
C TRP A 65 -6.95 4.07 1.71
N TYR A 66 -5.77 3.81 2.29
CA TYR A 66 -5.07 4.83 3.07
C TYR A 66 -4.54 5.96 2.19
N PHE A 67 -4.10 5.67 0.96
CA PHE A 67 -3.74 6.72 0.01
C PHE A 67 -4.94 7.64 -0.31
N LEU A 68 -6.10 7.07 -0.63
CA LEU A 68 -7.32 7.84 -0.87
C LEU A 68 -7.74 8.65 0.37
N LEU A 69 -7.76 8.02 1.54
CA LEU A 69 -8.18 8.68 2.78
C LEU A 69 -7.23 9.84 3.15
N CYS A 70 -5.91 9.64 3.08
CA CYS A 70 -4.94 10.72 3.27
C CYS A 70 -5.12 11.84 2.25
N SER A 71 -5.30 11.49 0.97
CA SER A 71 -5.49 12.48 -0.10
C SER A 71 -6.76 13.30 0.09
N LEU A 72 -7.84 12.67 0.55
CA LEU A 72 -9.10 13.34 0.89
C LEU A 72 -8.91 14.30 2.08
N LEU A 73 -8.27 13.86 3.16
CA LEU A 73 -8.01 14.69 4.33
C LEU A 73 -7.13 15.91 4.00
N ILE A 74 -6.07 15.70 3.19
CA ILE A 74 -5.21 16.80 2.73
C ILE A 74 -5.99 17.76 1.84
N SER A 75 -6.81 17.25 0.92
CA SER A 75 -7.63 18.09 0.03
C SER A 75 -8.63 18.95 0.80
N ILE A 76 -9.29 18.39 1.82
CA ILE A 76 -10.19 19.16 2.71
C ILE A 76 -9.40 20.23 3.48
N GLY A 77 -8.25 19.87 4.05
CA GLY A 77 -7.40 20.82 4.78
C GLY A 77 -6.93 21.98 3.89
N LEU A 78 -6.49 21.69 2.67
CA LEU A 78 -6.09 22.71 1.70
C LEU A 78 -7.26 23.58 1.25
N GLY A 79 -8.46 23.00 1.06
CA GLY A 79 -9.66 23.78 0.72
C GLY A 79 -10.07 24.76 1.82
N ILE A 80 -9.93 24.37 3.09
CA ILE A 80 -10.15 25.27 4.24
C ILE A 80 -9.10 26.38 4.23
N ILE A 81 -7.83 26.06 4.02
CA ILE A 81 -6.73 27.04 3.96
C ILE A 81 -6.95 28.04 2.81
N ASP A 82 -7.27 27.56 1.60
CA ASP A 82 -7.57 28.40 0.45
C ASP A 82 -8.75 29.35 0.72
N SER A 83 -9.79 28.85 1.40
CA SER A 83 -10.96 29.66 1.80
C SER A 83 -10.60 30.72 2.83
N LEU A 84 -9.77 30.39 3.83
CA LEU A 84 -9.35 31.33 4.88
C LEU A 84 -8.40 32.41 4.34
N LEU A 85 -7.58 32.09 3.35
CA LEU A 85 -6.63 33.02 2.74
C LEU A 85 -7.25 33.86 1.60
N GLY A 86 -8.52 33.63 1.26
CA GLY A 86 -9.17 34.30 0.12
C GLY A 86 -8.58 33.92 -1.23
N LEU A 87 -7.93 32.76 -1.33
CA LEU A 87 -7.36 32.19 -2.55
C LEU A 87 -8.31 31.24 -3.25
N PHE A 88 -9.53 31.11 -2.73
CA PHE A 88 -10.60 30.32 -3.33
C PHE A 88 -11.25 31.10 -4.48
N ASN A 89 -11.30 30.48 -5.65
CA ASN A 89 -11.96 31.05 -6.82
C ASN A 89 -13.34 30.38 -6.97
N ASP A 90 -14.41 31.13 -6.72
CA ASP A 90 -15.79 30.65 -6.81
C ASP A 90 -16.15 30.18 -8.23
N GLU A 91 -15.60 30.82 -9.26
CA GLU A 91 -15.87 30.46 -10.66
C GLU A 91 -15.29 29.09 -11.04
N SER A 92 -14.11 28.75 -10.54
CA SER A 92 -13.47 27.45 -10.80
C SER A 92 -13.79 26.39 -9.74
N GLY A 93 -14.42 26.78 -8.62
CA GLY A 93 -14.71 25.89 -7.50
C GLY A 93 -13.46 25.29 -6.83
N MET A 94 -12.29 25.88 -7.06
CA MET A 94 -10.99 25.41 -6.59
C MET A 94 -10.12 26.58 -6.16
N GLY A 95 -9.35 26.38 -5.10
CA GLY A 95 -8.32 27.32 -4.66
C GLY A 95 -6.95 27.03 -5.28
N LEU A 96 -6.02 27.97 -5.11
CA LEU A 96 -4.68 27.84 -5.68
C LEU A 96 -3.92 26.61 -5.14
N PHE A 97 -3.90 26.40 -3.82
CA PHE A 97 -3.15 25.29 -3.24
C PHE A 97 -3.83 23.94 -3.51
N SER A 98 -5.16 23.87 -3.40
CA SER A 98 -5.93 22.70 -3.77
C SER A 98 -5.76 22.31 -5.24
N GLY A 99 -5.71 23.29 -6.15
CA GLY A 99 -5.43 23.06 -7.58
C GLY A 99 -4.05 22.46 -7.84
N ILE A 100 -2.99 23.02 -7.24
CA ILE A 100 -1.62 22.50 -7.36
C ILE A 100 -1.53 21.07 -6.80
N TYR A 101 -2.14 20.83 -5.63
CA TYR A 101 -2.17 19.52 -5.01
C TYR A 101 -2.90 18.48 -5.88
N SER A 102 -4.03 18.86 -6.48
CA SER A 102 -4.79 17.99 -7.39
C SER A 102 -3.95 17.51 -8.57
N ILE A 103 -3.14 18.39 -9.16
CA ILE A 103 -2.23 18.02 -10.24
C ILE A 103 -1.11 17.11 -9.72
N ALA A 104 -0.54 17.40 -8.55
CA ALA A 104 0.53 16.59 -7.95
C ALA A 104 0.07 15.15 -7.62
N ILE A 105 -1.18 14.98 -7.16
CA ILE A 105 -1.73 13.69 -6.76
C ILE A 105 -2.32 12.89 -7.93
N LEU A 106 -2.56 13.54 -9.07
CA LEU A 106 -3.16 12.92 -10.26
C LEU A 106 -2.37 11.68 -10.72
N ILE A 107 -1.06 11.81 -10.94
CA ILE A 107 -0.21 10.69 -11.39
C ILE A 107 -0.16 9.56 -10.35
N PRO A 108 0.14 9.82 -9.06
CA PRO A 108 0.07 8.78 -8.03
C PRO A 108 -1.29 8.07 -7.97
N SER A 109 -2.41 8.80 -8.12
CA SER A 109 -3.75 8.21 -8.06
C SER A 109 -4.00 7.19 -9.17
N ILE A 110 -3.54 7.51 -10.39
CA ILE A 110 -3.61 6.59 -11.53
C ILE A 110 -2.69 5.39 -11.30
N SER A 111 -1.45 5.61 -10.85
CA SER A 111 -0.48 4.54 -10.58
C SER A 111 -1.01 3.52 -9.57
N VAL A 112 -1.52 3.97 -8.42
CA VAL A 112 -2.05 3.07 -7.38
C VAL A 112 -3.32 2.36 -7.89
N GLY A 113 -4.18 3.04 -8.65
CA GLY A 113 -5.36 2.45 -9.28
C GLY A 113 -5.01 1.33 -10.26
N VAL A 114 -4.04 1.56 -11.14
CA VAL A 114 -3.55 0.55 -12.11
C VAL A 114 -2.94 -0.65 -11.39
N ARG A 115 -2.07 -0.43 -10.39
CA ARG A 115 -1.48 -1.51 -9.59
C ARG A 115 -2.52 -2.29 -8.79
N ARG A 116 -3.64 -1.66 -8.44
CA ARG A 116 -4.75 -2.36 -7.77
C ARG A 116 -5.55 -3.23 -8.74
N LEU A 117 -5.78 -2.76 -9.97
CA LEU A 117 -6.38 -3.57 -11.05
C LEU A 117 -5.52 -4.78 -11.40
N HIS A 118 -4.19 -4.60 -11.41
CA HIS A 118 -3.24 -5.69 -11.61
C HIS A 118 -3.34 -6.76 -10.51
N ASP A 119 -3.78 -6.41 -9.30
CA ASP A 119 -3.96 -7.36 -8.22
C ASP A 119 -5.13 -8.33 -8.45
N THR A 120 -6.15 -7.90 -9.19
CA THR A 120 -7.29 -8.72 -9.64
C THR A 120 -7.08 -9.31 -11.05
N ASN A 121 -5.86 -9.23 -11.59
CA ASN A 121 -5.48 -9.71 -12.93
C ASN A 121 -6.21 -8.98 -14.09
N HIS A 122 -6.58 -7.71 -13.89
CA HIS A 122 -7.16 -6.86 -14.93
C HIS A 122 -6.18 -5.79 -15.41
N SER A 123 -6.28 -5.38 -16.67
CA SER A 123 -5.44 -4.33 -17.23
C SER A 123 -5.77 -2.94 -16.66
N GLY A 124 -4.78 -2.05 -16.57
CA GLY A 124 -4.97 -0.65 -16.16
C GLY A 124 -5.99 0.14 -16.98
N TRP A 125 -6.32 -0.29 -18.20
CA TRP A 125 -7.37 0.29 -19.05
C TRP A 125 -8.76 0.30 -18.42
N TRP A 126 -9.04 -0.60 -17.47
CA TRP A 126 -10.33 -0.61 -16.77
C TRP A 126 -10.54 0.59 -15.84
N LEU A 127 -9.49 1.40 -15.60
CA LEU A 127 -9.56 2.59 -14.74
C LEU A 127 -10.49 3.68 -15.30
N TRP A 128 -10.66 3.75 -16.62
CA TRP A 128 -11.53 4.75 -17.27
C TRP A 128 -13.02 4.55 -17.00
N ILE A 129 -13.43 3.37 -16.52
CA ILE A 129 -14.82 3.07 -16.20
C ILE A 129 -14.98 3.17 -14.68
N PRO A 130 -15.51 4.28 -14.11
CA PRO A 130 -15.40 4.57 -12.67
C PRO A 130 -16.04 3.52 -11.76
N ILE A 131 -17.03 2.77 -12.25
CA ILE A 131 -17.71 1.69 -11.52
C ILE A 131 -16.77 0.49 -11.29
N ILE A 132 -15.88 0.21 -12.25
CA ILE A 132 -15.04 -0.99 -12.25
C ILE A 132 -13.94 -0.93 -11.16
N PRO A 133 -13.16 0.17 -11.01
CA PRO A 133 -12.24 0.34 -9.89
C PRO A 133 -12.94 0.26 -8.54
N PHE A 134 -14.14 0.80 -8.41
CA PHE A 134 -14.87 0.73 -7.14
C PHE A 134 -15.15 -0.72 -6.73
N ILE A 135 -15.61 -1.58 -7.64
CA ILE A 135 -15.83 -3.00 -7.36
C ILE A 135 -14.50 -3.71 -7.07
N PHE A 136 -13.47 -3.51 -7.89
CA PHE A 136 -12.19 -4.21 -7.75
C PHE A 136 -11.39 -3.78 -6.53
N THR A 137 -11.56 -2.56 -6.04
CA THR A 137 -10.92 -2.12 -4.80
C THR A 137 -11.48 -2.84 -3.58
N LEU A 138 -12.74 -3.30 -3.65
CA LEU A 138 -13.39 -4.09 -2.61
C LEU A 138 -13.06 -5.59 -2.69
N LEU A 139 -12.62 -6.13 -3.83
CA LEU A 139 -12.30 -7.57 -3.98
C LEU A 139 -11.00 -7.99 -3.29
N ASP A 140 -10.88 -9.26 -2.90
CA ASP A 140 -9.69 -9.73 -2.18
C ASP A 140 -8.48 -9.84 -3.10
N THR A 141 -7.29 -9.77 -2.49
CA THR A 141 -6.05 -10.00 -3.24
C THR A 141 -6.03 -11.42 -3.74
N ASN A 142 -5.76 -11.62 -5.03
CA ASN A 142 -5.61 -12.95 -5.58
C ASN A 142 -4.37 -13.64 -4.97
N PRO A 143 -4.49 -14.80 -4.30
CA PRO A 143 -3.35 -15.49 -3.67
C PRO A 143 -2.35 -16.02 -4.69
N GLN A 144 -2.77 -16.23 -5.94
CA GLN A 144 -1.93 -16.81 -6.98
C GLN A 144 -0.97 -15.77 -7.56
N HIS A 145 0.17 -16.27 -8.01
CA HIS A 145 1.09 -15.49 -8.83
C HIS A 145 0.39 -15.16 -10.16
N ASN A 146 0.41 -13.88 -10.55
CA ASN A 146 -0.16 -13.44 -11.81
C ASN A 146 0.92 -12.80 -12.67
N GLN A 147 0.59 -12.44 -13.91
CA GLN A 147 1.50 -11.80 -14.86
C GLN A 147 2.10 -10.47 -14.36
N TYR A 148 1.52 -9.86 -13.32
CA TYR A 148 1.96 -8.62 -12.72
C TYR A 148 2.81 -8.82 -11.45
N GLY A 149 3.05 -10.07 -11.04
CA GLY A 149 3.99 -10.44 -9.98
C GLY A 149 3.39 -11.22 -8.81
N ALA A 150 4.21 -11.38 -7.78
CA ALA A 150 3.88 -12.11 -6.55
C ALA A 150 2.70 -11.46 -5.80
N PRO A 151 1.89 -12.25 -5.07
CA PRO A 151 0.74 -11.74 -4.36
C PRO A 151 1.11 -10.59 -3.43
N ALA A 152 0.32 -9.52 -3.49
CA ALA A 152 0.59 -8.33 -2.72
C ALA A 152 0.62 -8.69 -1.23
N LYS A 153 -0.33 -9.50 -0.75
CA LYS A 153 -0.30 -10.13 0.58
C LYS A 153 0.42 -11.48 0.47
N ARG A 154 1.55 -11.64 1.16
CA ARG A 154 2.11 -12.96 1.44
C ARG A 154 1.21 -13.57 2.53
N ILE A 155 0.48 -14.61 2.15
CA ILE A 155 -0.38 -15.39 3.05
C ILE A 155 0.48 -16.49 3.66
#